data_AF-A0A7K4H1G7-F1
#
_entry.id   AF-A0A7K4H1G7-F1
#
_cell.length_a   1.000
_cell.length_b   1.000
_cell.length_c   1.000
_cell.angle_alpha   90.00
_cell.angle_beta   90.00
_cell.angle_gamma   90.00
#
_symmetry.space_group_name_H-M   'P 1'
#
loop_
_entity.id
_entity.type
_entity.pdbx_description
1 polymer ?
#
loop_
_entity_poly.entity_id
_entity_poly.type
_entity_poly.pdbx_seq_one_letter_code
_entity_poly.pdbx_strand_id
1 'polypeptide(L)'
;MKDITDVFTDFFAIMRDDILEYYQRSYSYLKDLIKYKKVDLDKITDTEREKNQIINLRKMLKAIKTGLNTIGVSTDKLNESQTDFLESLNKDKTEIQDDNSYFQIYLTNYINKILFDILIDYLLDVDIKKLENVNLFDLLPPYFISKLNEFKKKYFTVPDIVNMFKQQNLDNYINYTNVSIKSEETTELDILKQLREAKQDIIKTLKSPKKELIKSSLDNIEKVSISKEQISPIKLSVQIDQDLHIELDSGTFIDYFGQFSPISTDIINRFRIEKVNLINLKALNQDFFDLENLYYYTSILKMLNLEFPFTNLEILEIIENFINRGIFSSSKEEVPDSKNIFYGLAIFSELNLLYNTDLVDLKEIENFLKFEIENFIPEKLELNLHSLLSLKFIKKSRKMVINRNLILDLLLKTDLFNLENFKLILDIYNYLALLKLIDKNTSLKQFDKLYINEIKKSITSNGSINDLITESARSLLIIDLFKLKDQEPELCSKLLNYILNTTDFFNIENLDQNFNWRNDKLCFKIELEILYWALLASSQYTM
;
A
#
# COMPACT_ATOMS: atom_id res chain seq x y z
N MET A 1 9.24 -33.02 -28.49
CA MET A 1 8.17 -32.52 -27.60
C MET A 1 8.86 -31.98 -26.37
N LYS A 2 8.51 -30.77 -25.90
CA LYS A 2 9.01 -30.27 -24.61
C LYS A 2 8.35 -31.08 -23.50
N ASP A 3 9.14 -31.55 -22.53
CA ASP A 3 8.63 -32.19 -21.32
C ASP A 3 8.17 -31.13 -20.30
N ILE A 4 7.37 -31.52 -19.31
CA ILE A 4 6.92 -30.63 -18.22
C ILE A 4 8.12 -30.04 -17.46
N THR A 5 9.19 -30.82 -17.35
CA THR A 5 10.48 -30.44 -16.77
C THR A 5 11.15 -29.30 -17.55
N ASP A 6 11.07 -29.31 -18.88
CA ASP A 6 11.60 -28.24 -19.73
C ASP A 6 10.81 -26.95 -19.54
N VAL A 7 9.49 -27.05 -19.40
CA VAL A 7 8.61 -25.90 -19.16
C VAL A 7 8.87 -25.29 -17.78
N PHE A 8 9.04 -26.11 -16.74
CA PHE A 8 9.41 -25.61 -15.41
C PHE A 8 10.82 -25.02 -15.36
N THR A 9 11.77 -25.58 -16.12
CA THR A 9 13.12 -25.01 -16.23
C THR A 9 13.05 -23.59 -16.80
N ASP A 10 12.31 -23.42 -17.90
CA ASP A 10 12.07 -22.11 -18.51
C ASP A 10 11.30 -21.18 -17.55
N PHE A 11 10.32 -21.70 -16.81
CA PHE A 11 9.53 -20.93 -15.85
C PHE A 11 10.39 -20.38 -14.72
N PHE A 12 11.20 -21.23 -14.10
CA PHE A 12 12.06 -20.83 -12.98
C PHE A 12 13.23 -19.97 -13.44
N ALA A 13 13.76 -20.16 -14.64
CA ALA A 13 14.77 -19.25 -15.19
C ALA A 13 14.27 -17.79 -15.30
N ILE A 14 12.97 -17.59 -15.50
CA ILE A 14 12.36 -16.27 -15.69
C ILE A 14 11.76 -15.72 -14.39
N MET A 15 11.09 -16.56 -13.61
CA MET A 15 10.20 -16.13 -12.52
C MET A 15 10.73 -16.46 -11.12
N ARG A 16 11.85 -17.16 -10.97
CA ARG A 16 12.27 -17.69 -9.65
C ARG A 16 12.42 -16.60 -8.59
N ASP A 17 13.17 -15.54 -8.87
CA ASP A 17 13.43 -14.49 -7.89
C ASP A 17 12.14 -13.76 -7.50
N ASP A 18 11.30 -13.49 -8.51
CA ASP A 18 9.98 -12.89 -8.35
C ASP A 18 9.03 -13.78 -7.51
N ILE A 19 9.05 -15.10 -7.71
CA ILE A 19 8.25 -16.06 -6.92
C ILE A 19 8.74 -16.09 -5.47
N LEU A 20 10.06 -16.06 -5.26
CA LEU A 20 10.64 -16.00 -3.92
C LEU A 20 10.29 -14.69 -3.20
N GLU A 21 10.29 -13.56 -3.90
CA GLU A 21 9.84 -12.28 -3.35
C GLU A 21 8.34 -12.30 -3.02
N TYR A 22 7.51 -12.86 -3.90
CA TYR A 22 6.08 -13.09 -3.64
C TYR A 22 5.86 -13.91 -2.36
N TYR A 23 6.63 -14.99 -2.16
CA TYR A 23 6.57 -15.78 -0.93
C TYR A 23 6.95 -14.96 0.30
N GLN A 24 8.02 -14.17 0.22
CA GLN A 24 8.46 -13.33 1.34
C GLN A 24 7.40 -12.29 1.75
N ARG A 25 6.81 -11.59 0.78
CA ARG A 25 5.72 -10.64 1.01
C ARG A 25 4.51 -11.32 1.64
N SER A 26 4.14 -12.50 1.12
CA SER A 26 3.05 -13.32 1.67
C SER A 26 3.33 -13.78 3.10
N TYR A 27 4.57 -14.16 3.44
CA TYR A 27 4.91 -14.50 4.82
C TYR A 27 4.84 -13.31 5.76
N SER A 28 5.25 -12.12 5.31
CA SER A 28 5.14 -10.90 6.12
C SER A 28 3.69 -10.66 6.49
N TYR A 29 2.80 -10.70 5.50
CA TYR A 29 1.36 -10.59 5.68
C TYR A 29 0.80 -11.65 6.66
N LEU A 30 1.19 -12.92 6.49
CA LEU A 30 0.73 -13.99 7.38
C LEU A 30 1.29 -13.86 8.81
N LYS A 31 2.52 -13.35 8.98
CA LYS A 31 3.11 -13.08 10.30
C LYS A 31 2.37 -11.96 11.02
N ASP A 32 1.94 -10.93 10.32
CA ASP A 32 1.14 -9.85 10.90
C ASP A 32 -0.21 -10.38 11.40
N LEU A 33 -0.84 -11.29 10.65
CA LEU A 33 -2.06 -11.98 11.10
C LEU A 33 -1.83 -12.91 12.30
N ILE A 34 -0.69 -13.60 12.37
CA ILE A 34 -0.33 -14.45 13.50
C ILE A 34 -0.10 -13.62 14.76
N LYS A 35 0.64 -12.51 14.66
CA LYS A 35 0.84 -11.54 15.75
C LYS A 35 -0.50 -10.96 16.23
N TYR A 36 -1.38 -10.61 15.29
CA TYR A 36 -2.74 -10.14 15.58
C TYR A 36 -3.58 -11.17 16.38
N LYS A 37 -3.38 -12.48 16.14
CA LYS A 37 -4.00 -13.56 16.94
C LYS A 37 -3.33 -13.79 18.31
N LYS A 38 -2.46 -12.88 18.75
CA LYS A 38 -1.75 -12.90 20.04
C LYS A 38 -0.90 -14.16 20.22
N VAL A 39 -0.25 -14.60 19.15
CA VAL A 39 0.80 -15.63 19.23
C VAL A 39 2.14 -14.92 19.21
N ASP A 40 2.90 -15.08 20.30
CA ASP A 40 4.24 -14.52 20.44
C ASP A 40 5.24 -15.45 19.74
N LEU A 41 5.75 -15.01 18.60
CA LEU A 41 6.67 -15.79 17.76
C LEU A 41 8.07 -15.92 18.37
N ASP A 42 8.46 -15.00 19.26
CA ASP A 42 9.82 -14.96 19.85
C ASP A 42 9.91 -15.73 21.18
N LYS A 43 8.82 -16.40 21.58
CA LYS A 43 8.74 -17.15 22.83
C LYS A 43 9.47 -18.49 22.72
N ILE A 44 10.48 -18.67 23.57
CA ILE A 44 11.26 -19.92 23.69
C ILE A 44 10.34 -21.05 24.21
N THR A 45 10.15 -22.10 23.41
CA THR A 45 9.17 -23.17 23.67
C THR A 45 9.62 -24.17 24.73
N ASP A 46 10.90 -24.16 25.13
CA ASP A 46 11.49 -25.06 26.15
C ASP A 46 10.84 -24.96 27.54
N THR A 47 10.00 -23.96 27.79
CA THR A 47 9.31 -23.76 29.08
C THR A 47 7.80 -24.00 29.05
N GLU A 48 7.21 -24.31 27.90
CA GLU A 48 5.76 -24.53 27.79
C GLU A 48 5.37 -26.02 27.90
N ARG A 49 4.29 -26.32 28.63
CA ARG A 49 3.66 -27.66 28.60
C ARG A 49 3.19 -27.95 27.16
N GLU A 50 3.39 -29.16 26.64
CA GLU A 50 2.98 -29.60 25.28
C GLU A 50 1.56 -29.16 24.87
N LYS A 51 0.63 -29.11 25.84
CA LYS A 51 -0.74 -28.67 25.62
C LYS A 51 -0.85 -27.20 25.15
N ASN A 52 0.03 -26.32 25.63
CA ASN A 52 0.08 -24.90 25.26
C ASN A 52 0.71 -24.71 23.88
N GLN A 53 1.77 -25.47 23.57
CA GLN A 53 2.37 -25.50 22.23
C GLN A 53 1.32 -25.89 21.18
N ILE A 54 0.58 -26.99 21.40
CA ILE A 54 -0.50 -27.41 20.48
C ILE A 54 -1.57 -26.32 20.31
N ILE A 55 -1.89 -25.56 21.38
CA ILE A 55 -2.85 -24.46 21.31
C ILE A 55 -2.30 -23.30 20.46
N ASN A 56 -1.04 -22.92 20.62
CA ASN A 56 -0.40 -21.86 19.83
C ASN A 56 -0.27 -22.27 18.36
N LEU A 57 0.12 -23.52 18.08
CA LEU A 57 0.18 -24.06 16.73
C LEU A 57 -1.18 -24.04 16.03
N ARG A 58 -2.26 -24.39 16.74
CA ARG A 58 -3.62 -24.28 16.21
C ARG A 58 -4.03 -22.83 15.93
N LYS A 59 -3.59 -21.88 16.76
CA LYS A 59 -3.84 -20.44 16.53
C LYS A 59 -3.07 -19.93 15.31
N MET A 60 -1.81 -20.33 15.14
CA MET A 60 -1.01 -19.99 13.95
C MET A 60 -1.63 -20.53 12.68
N LEU A 61 -1.98 -21.84 12.66
CA LEU A 61 -2.65 -22.46 11.53
C LEU A 61 -3.99 -21.79 11.23
N LYS A 62 -4.75 -21.40 12.26
CA LYS A 62 -5.99 -20.64 12.07
C LYS A 62 -5.74 -19.27 11.43
N ALA A 63 -4.70 -18.55 11.88
CA ALA A 63 -4.32 -17.26 11.30
C ALA A 63 -3.90 -17.39 9.82
N ILE A 64 -3.09 -18.41 9.51
CA ILE A 64 -2.67 -18.73 8.13
C ILE A 64 -3.87 -19.05 7.26
N LYS A 65 -4.80 -19.86 7.75
CA LYS A 65 -6.05 -20.15 7.03
C LYS A 65 -6.88 -18.90 6.79
N THR A 66 -6.98 -18.02 7.79
CA THR A 66 -7.68 -16.75 7.62
C THR A 66 -7.03 -15.92 6.51
N GLY A 67 -5.70 -15.78 6.53
CA GLY A 67 -4.97 -15.02 5.51
C GLY A 67 -4.96 -15.65 4.10
N LEU A 68 -4.99 -16.97 4.01
CA LEU A 68 -5.08 -17.65 2.70
C LEU A 68 -6.52 -17.68 2.16
N ASN A 69 -7.53 -17.67 3.04
CA ASN A 69 -8.92 -17.55 2.63
C ASN A 69 -9.25 -16.13 2.13
N THR A 70 -8.71 -15.09 2.75
CA THR A 70 -8.89 -13.69 2.29
C THR A 70 -8.35 -13.45 0.89
N ILE A 71 -7.33 -14.20 0.44
CA ILE A 71 -6.84 -14.17 -0.94
C ILE A 71 -7.61 -15.11 -1.89
N GLY A 72 -8.65 -15.79 -1.41
CA GLY A 72 -9.56 -16.61 -2.22
C GLY A 72 -9.29 -18.12 -2.24
N VAL A 73 -8.44 -18.66 -1.35
CA VAL A 73 -8.25 -20.12 -1.24
C VAL A 73 -9.40 -20.73 -0.45
N SER A 74 -10.04 -21.77 -1.01
CA SER A 74 -11.20 -22.41 -0.39
C SER A 74 -10.85 -23.07 0.95
N THR A 75 -11.80 -23.04 1.89
CA THR A 75 -11.66 -23.68 3.20
C THR A 75 -11.39 -25.18 3.09
N ASP A 76 -11.96 -25.84 2.09
CA ASP A 76 -11.81 -27.28 1.89
C ASP A 76 -10.38 -27.64 1.50
N LYS A 77 -9.78 -26.89 0.56
CA LYS A 77 -8.37 -27.07 0.15
C LYS A 77 -7.39 -26.77 1.31
N LEU A 78 -7.73 -25.77 2.13
CA LEU A 78 -6.99 -25.42 3.35
C LEU A 78 -7.15 -26.46 4.48
N ASN A 79 -8.24 -27.22 4.53
CA ASN A 79 -8.50 -28.26 5.51
C ASN A 79 -7.84 -29.59 5.13
N GLU A 80 -7.90 -29.97 3.85
CA GLU A 80 -7.24 -31.16 3.30
C GLU A 80 -5.72 -31.05 3.48
N SER A 81 -5.13 -29.94 3.01
CA SER A 81 -3.70 -29.68 3.13
C SER A 81 -3.21 -29.59 4.60
N GLN A 82 -4.10 -29.23 5.55
CA GLN A 82 -3.76 -29.22 6.99
C GLN A 82 -3.70 -30.63 7.57
N THR A 83 -4.59 -31.53 7.12
CA THR A 83 -4.64 -32.91 7.61
C THR A 83 -3.34 -33.62 7.27
N ASP A 84 -2.89 -33.51 6.03
CA ASP A 84 -1.61 -34.06 5.55
C ASP A 84 -0.41 -33.52 6.33
N PHE A 85 -0.42 -32.21 6.64
CA PHE A 85 0.61 -31.55 7.42
C PHE A 85 0.65 -31.98 8.90
N LEU A 86 -0.51 -32.13 9.55
CA LEU A 86 -0.58 -32.59 10.94
C LEU A 86 -0.15 -34.06 11.08
N GLU A 87 -0.34 -34.87 10.04
CA GLU A 87 0.14 -36.25 9.97
C GLU A 87 1.66 -36.33 9.81
N SER A 88 2.29 -35.44 9.03
CA SER A 88 3.76 -35.38 8.90
C SER A 88 4.43 -34.86 10.17
N LEU A 89 3.82 -33.90 10.86
CA LEU A 89 4.36 -33.30 12.09
C LEU A 89 4.52 -34.28 13.26
N ASN A 90 3.72 -35.34 13.30
CA ASN A 90 3.82 -36.36 14.35
C ASN A 90 5.08 -37.24 14.22
N LYS A 91 5.84 -37.15 13.12
CA LYS A 91 7.04 -37.96 12.86
C LYS A 91 8.35 -37.31 13.33
N ASP A 92 8.46 -35.96 13.38
CA ASP A 92 9.72 -35.23 13.62
C ASP A 92 9.69 -34.25 14.82
N LYS A 93 9.27 -34.73 16.00
CA LYS A 93 9.05 -33.88 17.20
C LYS A 93 10.32 -33.34 17.89
N THR A 94 11.52 -33.78 17.53
CA THR A 94 12.72 -33.61 18.37
C THR A 94 13.57 -32.36 18.12
N GLU A 95 13.20 -31.45 17.19
CA GLU A 95 14.09 -30.33 16.77
C GLU A 95 13.56 -28.90 17.03
N ILE A 96 12.42 -28.71 17.70
CA ILE A 96 11.77 -27.38 17.83
C ILE A 96 12.23 -26.65 19.10
N GLN A 97 12.96 -25.54 18.96
CA GLN A 97 13.47 -24.71 20.07
C GLN A 97 12.60 -23.46 20.38
N ASP A 98 11.86 -22.95 19.38
CA ASP A 98 10.93 -21.83 19.52
C ASP A 98 9.84 -21.83 18.43
N ASP A 99 8.78 -21.03 18.66
CA ASP A 99 7.58 -20.93 17.80
C ASP A 99 7.86 -20.30 16.41
N ASN A 100 8.91 -19.47 16.26
CA ASN A 100 9.35 -18.91 14.97
C ASN A 100 10.19 -19.93 14.18
N SER A 101 11.03 -20.71 14.85
CA SER A 101 11.72 -21.87 14.26
C SER A 101 10.70 -22.89 13.74
N TYR A 102 9.59 -23.09 14.46
CA TYR A 102 8.48 -23.89 13.96
C TYR A 102 7.83 -23.31 12.68
N PHE A 103 7.54 -22.01 12.67
CA PHE A 103 6.99 -21.34 11.49
C PHE A 103 7.91 -21.47 10.27
N GLN A 104 9.21 -21.20 10.46
CA GLN A 104 10.21 -21.20 9.40
C GLN A 104 10.51 -22.61 8.86
N ILE A 105 10.59 -23.62 9.74
CA ILE A 105 10.97 -24.98 9.35
C ILE A 105 9.78 -25.75 8.77
N TYR A 106 8.58 -25.61 9.35
CA TYR A 106 7.45 -26.50 9.02
C TYR A 106 6.33 -25.82 8.23
N LEU A 107 5.97 -24.57 8.53
CA LEU A 107 4.81 -23.92 7.89
C LEU A 107 5.13 -23.27 6.53
N THR A 108 6.38 -22.85 6.33
CA THR A 108 6.88 -22.25 5.08
C THR A 108 6.58 -23.10 3.84
N ASN A 109 6.87 -24.40 3.88
CA ASN A 109 6.65 -25.30 2.74
C ASN A 109 5.17 -25.53 2.46
N TYR A 110 4.37 -25.66 3.51
CA TYR A 110 2.91 -25.74 3.42
C TYR A 110 2.33 -24.49 2.73
N ILE A 111 2.78 -23.30 3.14
CA ILE A 111 2.35 -22.04 2.54
C ILE A 111 2.81 -21.96 1.07
N ASN A 112 4.07 -22.30 0.78
CA ASN A 112 4.62 -22.18 -0.58
C ASN A 112 3.89 -23.01 -1.61
N LYS A 113 3.52 -24.24 -1.24
CA LYS A 113 2.73 -25.09 -2.12
C LYS A 113 1.42 -24.40 -2.50
N ILE A 114 0.69 -23.85 -1.52
CA ILE A 114 -0.58 -23.16 -1.77
C ILE A 114 -0.37 -21.90 -2.62
N LEU A 115 0.66 -21.10 -2.34
CA LEU A 115 0.97 -19.91 -3.11
C LEU A 115 1.42 -20.26 -4.55
N PHE A 116 2.14 -21.38 -4.72
CA PHE A 116 2.52 -21.87 -6.05
C PHE A 116 1.30 -22.34 -6.85
N ASP A 117 0.38 -23.06 -6.20
CA ASP A 117 -0.86 -23.50 -6.82
C ASP A 117 -1.68 -22.33 -7.36
N ILE A 118 -1.70 -21.19 -6.68
CA ILE A 118 -2.37 -19.97 -7.18
C ILE A 118 -1.78 -19.54 -8.53
N LEU A 119 -0.45 -19.65 -8.70
CA LEU A 119 0.21 -19.34 -9.97
C LEU A 119 -0.20 -20.31 -11.08
N ILE A 120 -0.28 -21.60 -10.74
CA ILE A 120 -0.69 -22.65 -11.68
C ILE A 120 -2.16 -22.49 -12.07
N ASP A 121 -3.05 -22.22 -11.10
CA ASP A 121 -4.46 -21.95 -11.32
C ASP A 121 -4.64 -20.76 -12.29
N TYR A 122 -3.81 -19.72 -12.15
CA TYR A 122 -3.80 -18.56 -13.05
C TYR A 122 -3.30 -18.90 -14.46
N LEU A 123 -2.19 -19.65 -14.57
CA LEU A 123 -1.63 -20.08 -15.86
C LEU A 123 -2.60 -20.97 -16.65
N LEU A 124 -3.42 -21.77 -15.94
CA LEU A 124 -4.40 -22.69 -16.52
C LEU A 124 -5.80 -22.10 -16.74
N ASP A 125 -6.02 -20.82 -16.42
CA ASP A 125 -7.34 -20.16 -16.45
C ASP A 125 -8.39 -20.86 -15.57
N VAL A 126 -7.96 -21.51 -14.49
CA VAL A 126 -8.85 -22.21 -13.54
C VAL A 126 -9.47 -21.20 -12.57
N ASP A 127 -8.66 -20.31 -12.00
CA ASP A 127 -9.13 -19.30 -11.07
C ASP A 127 -8.21 -18.06 -11.05
N ILE A 128 -8.56 -17.09 -11.89
CA ILE A 128 -7.80 -15.84 -12.07
C ILE A 128 -7.94 -14.93 -10.84
N LYS A 129 -9.09 -14.98 -10.16
CA LYS A 129 -9.44 -14.06 -9.07
C LYS A 129 -8.53 -14.20 -7.87
N LYS A 130 -7.98 -15.40 -7.60
CA LYS A 130 -7.00 -15.59 -6.52
C LYS A 130 -5.76 -14.72 -6.72
N LEU A 131 -5.22 -14.67 -7.94
CA LEU A 131 -4.04 -13.85 -8.21
C LEU A 131 -4.36 -12.35 -8.20
N GLU A 132 -5.55 -11.96 -8.66
CA GLU A 132 -6.05 -10.58 -8.55
C GLU A 132 -6.16 -10.16 -7.07
N ASN A 133 -6.71 -11.01 -6.20
CA ASN A 133 -6.77 -10.75 -4.77
C ASN A 133 -5.37 -10.62 -4.16
N VAL A 134 -4.45 -11.54 -4.50
CA VAL A 134 -3.05 -11.46 -4.04
C VAL A 134 -2.42 -10.12 -4.46
N ASN A 135 -2.73 -9.61 -5.65
CA ASN A 135 -2.29 -8.29 -6.11
C ASN A 135 -2.95 -7.14 -5.33
N LEU A 136 -4.24 -7.25 -4.99
CA LEU A 136 -4.95 -6.26 -4.16
C LEU A 136 -4.36 -6.12 -2.75
N PHE A 137 -3.76 -7.17 -2.22
CA PHE A 137 -3.03 -7.15 -0.94
C PHE A 137 -1.55 -6.73 -1.08
N ASP A 138 -1.13 -6.22 -2.25
CA ASP A 138 0.25 -5.80 -2.56
C ASP A 138 1.31 -6.91 -2.33
N LEU A 139 0.90 -8.18 -2.44
CA LEU A 139 1.78 -9.32 -2.17
C LEU A 139 2.65 -9.73 -3.36
N LEU A 140 2.34 -9.26 -4.57
CA LEU A 140 3.14 -9.55 -5.77
C LEU A 140 4.27 -8.52 -5.93
N PRO A 141 5.45 -8.93 -6.43
CA PRO A 141 6.50 -7.98 -6.80
C PRO A 141 6.14 -7.25 -8.11
N PRO A 142 6.86 -6.15 -8.43
CA PRO A 142 6.59 -5.37 -9.64
C PRO A 142 6.67 -6.21 -10.92
N TYR A 143 5.79 -5.94 -11.88
CA TYR A 143 5.72 -6.61 -13.19
C TYR A 143 5.43 -8.12 -13.16
N PHE A 144 5.15 -8.71 -11.99
CA PHE A 144 4.92 -10.15 -11.82
C PHE A 144 3.83 -10.67 -12.76
N ILE A 145 2.65 -10.03 -12.76
CA ILE A 145 1.52 -10.42 -13.62
C ILE A 145 1.87 -10.27 -15.09
N SER A 146 2.64 -9.24 -15.47
CA SER A 146 3.05 -9.02 -16.86
C SER A 146 3.97 -10.16 -17.34
N LYS A 147 5.01 -10.49 -16.56
CA LYS A 147 5.93 -11.59 -16.86
C LYS A 147 5.20 -12.94 -16.87
N LEU A 148 4.29 -13.15 -15.93
CA LEU A 148 3.46 -14.36 -15.87
C LEU A 148 2.56 -14.47 -17.11
N ASN A 149 1.99 -13.37 -17.59
CA ASN A 149 1.19 -13.33 -18.82
C ASN A 149 2.02 -13.56 -20.09
N GLU A 150 3.24 -13.03 -20.15
CA GLU A 150 4.17 -13.33 -21.25
C GLU A 150 4.53 -14.82 -21.29
N PHE A 151 4.83 -15.39 -20.12
CA PHE A 151 5.08 -16.82 -20.00
C PHE A 151 3.87 -17.65 -20.41
N LYS A 152 2.68 -17.29 -19.92
CA LYS A 152 1.40 -17.93 -20.28
C LYS A 152 1.16 -17.92 -21.78
N LYS A 153 1.32 -16.78 -22.45
CA LYS A 153 1.16 -16.65 -23.91
C LYS A 153 2.11 -17.57 -24.68
N LYS A 154 3.34 -17.73 -24.17
CA LYS A 154 4.40 -18.53 -24.81
C LYS A 154 4.19 -20.04 -24.68
N TYR A 155 3.66 -20.53 -23.56
CA TYR A 155 3.60 -21.97 -23.26
C TYR A 155 2.18 -22.53 -23.07
N PHE A 156 1.26 -21.78 -22.48
CA PHE A 156 -0.09 -22.24 -22.12
C PHE A 156 -1.14 -21.98 -23.20
N THR A 157 -0.73 -21.49 -24.36
CA THR A 157 -1.55 -21.47 -25.59
C THR A 157 -1.54 -22.82 -26.32
N VAL A 158 -0.67 -23.76 -25.92
CA VAL A 158 -0.54 -25.10 -26.50
C VAL A 158 -1.36 -26.11 -25.67
N PRO A 159 -2.41 -26.74 -26.23
CA PRO A 159 -3.30 -27.64 -25.48
C PRO A 159 -2.61 -28.84 -24.83
N ASP A 160 -1.58 -29.40 -25.45
CA ASP A 160 -0.83 -30.54 -24.92
C ASP A 160 -0.11 -30.18 -23.61
N ILE A 161 0.48 -28.98 -23.53
CA ILE A 161 1.15 -28.48 -22.32
C ILE A 161 0.11 -28.25 -21.21
N VAL A 162 -1.04 -27.67 -21.53
CA VAL A 162 -2.14 -27.47 -20.57
C VAL A 162 -2.64 -28.81 -20.01
N ASN A 163 -2.78 -29.83 -20.86
CA ASN A 163 -3.21 -31.16 -20.45
C ASN A 163 -2.15 -31.87 -19.58
N MET A 164 -0.86 -31.70 -19.87
CA MET A 164 0.22 -32.23 -19.03
C MET A 164 0.16 -31.65 -17.61
N PHE A 165 -0.01 -30.33 -17.46
CA PHE A 165 -0.13 -29.69 -16.15
C PHE A 165 -1.38 -30.12 -15.36
N LYS A 166 -2.48 -30.45 -16.04
CA LYS A 166 -3.73 -30.91 -15.40
C LYS A 166 -3.67 -32.37 -14.92
N GLN A 167 -2.85 -33.22 -15.54
CA GLN A 167 -2.81 -34.66 -15.29
C GLN A 167 -1.65 -35.09 -14.36
N GLN A 168 -0.65 -34.24 -14.18
CA GLN A 168 0.56 -34.53 -13.41
C GLN A 168 0.42 -34.09 -11.95
N ASN A 169 0.95 -34.89 -11.01
CA ASN A 169 1.10 -34.44 -9.63
C ASN A 169 2.40 -33.63 -9.50
N LEU A 170 2.26 -32.30 -9.42
CA LEU A 170 3.38 -31.34 -9.38
C LEU A 170 4.31 -31.54 -8.18
N ASP A 171 3.80 -32.14 -7.09
CA ASP A 171 4.59 -32.43 -5.88
C ASP A 171 5.79 -33.33 -6.17
N ASN A 172 5.71 -34.17 -7.21
CA ASN A 172 6.81 -35.07 -7.58
C ASN A 172 7.95 -34.36 -8.30
N TYR A 173 7.72 -33.16 -8.83
CA TYR A 173 8.65 -32.48 -9.73
C TYR A 173 9.24 -31.20 -9.14
N ILE A 174 8.54 -30.54 -8.20
CA ILE A 174 8.90 -29.20 -7.75
C ILE A 174 9.30 -29.19 -6.28
N ASN A 175 10.42 -28.54 -5.98
CA ASN A 175 10.76 -28.10 -4.65
C ASN A 175 10.23 -26.67 -4.44
N TYR A 176 9.15 -26.54 -3.68
CA TYR A 176 8.47 -25.27 -3.41
C TYR A 176 9.26 -24.32 -2.49
N THR A 177 10.28 -24.81 -1.78
CA THR A 177 11.07 -23.95 -0.87
C THR A 177 12.04 -23.07 -1.65
N ASN A 178 12.75 -23.67 -2.59
CA ASN A 178 13.83 -23.02 -3.35
C ASN A 178 13.46 -22.76 -4.81
N VAL A 179 12.21 -23.12 -5.19
CA VAL A 179 11.62 -22.95 -6.52
C VAL A 179 12.55 -23.57 -7.57
N SER A 180 12.73 -24.89 -7.45
CA SER A 180 13.58 -25.68 -8.35
C SER A 180 12.94 -27.02 -8.68
N ILE A 181 13.46 -27.66 -9.74
CA ILE A 181 13.06 -29.01 -10.10
C ILE A 181 13.73 -29.99 -9.14
N LYS A 182 12.97 -30.94 -8.59
CA LYS A 182 13.51 -32.05 -7.80
C LYS A 182 14.41 -32.89 -8.71
N SER A 183 15.71 -32.88 -8.47
CA SER A 183 16.60 -33.91 -9.02
C SER A 183 16.27 -35.24 -8.34
N GLU A 184 16.27 -36.35 -9.08
CA GLU A 184 15.99 -37.70 -8.55
C GLU A 184 16.93 -38.13 -7.41
N GLU A 185 17.94 -37.35 -7.07
CA GLU A 185 18.81 -37.57 -5.92
C GLU A 185 18.99 -36.26 -5.15
N THR A 186 18.27 -36.09 -4.05
CA THR A 186 18.76 -35.47 -2.80
C THR A 186 17.70 -35.67 -1.72
N THR A 187 17.96 -36.61 -0.80
CA THR A 187 17.17 -36.79 0.41
C THR A 187 17.27 -35.57 1.32
N GLU A 188 16.20 -35.24 2.07
CA GLU A 188 16.05 -34.12 3.03
C GLU A 188 17.28 -33.83 3.93
N LEU A 189 18.10 -34.85 4.19
CA LEU A 189 19.37 -34.74 4.93
C LEU A 189 20.42 -33.80 4.29
N ASP A 190 20.42 -33.61 2.96
CA ASP A 190 21.41 -32.74 2.30
C ASP A 190 21.05 -31.24 2.38
N ILE A 191 19.76 -30.90 2.48
CA ILE A 191 19.30 -29.51 2.62
C ILE A 191 19.72 -28.94 3.98
N LEU A 192 19.60 -29.74 5.05
CA LEU A 192 20.06 -29.38 6.39
C LEU A 192 21.59 -29.22 6.47
N LYS A 193 22.33 -29.97 5.64
CA LYS A 193 23.79 -29.88 5.56
C LYS A 193 24.23 -28.62 4.81
N GLN A 194 23.58 -28.28 3.70
CA GLN A 194 23.85 -27.06 2.94
C GLN A 194 23.49 -25.79 3.72
N LEU A 195 22.37 -25.79 4.47
CA LEU A 195 22.00 -24.68 5.36
C LEU A 195 23.01 -24.48 6.51
N ARG A 196 23.60 -25.57 7.03
CA ARG A 196 24.68 -25.49 8.04
C ARG A 196 25.96 -24.89 7.47
N GLU A 197 26.34 -25.28 6.27
CA GLU A 197 27.54 -24.77 5.59
C GLU A 197 27.38 -23.28 5.23
N ALA A 198 26.22 -22.88 4.68
CA ALA A 198 25.92 -21.48 4.36
C ALA A 198 25.90 -20.57 5.60
N LYS A 199 25.36 -21.05 6.74
CA LYS A 199 25.36 -20.29 8.00
C LYS A 199 26.77 -20.11 8.57
N GLN A 200 27.66 -21.10 8.39
CA GLN A 200 29.07 -20.99 8.81
C GLN A 200 29.88 -20.04 7.92
N ASP A 201 29.60 -20.01 6.62
CA ASP A 201 30.26 -19.09 5.70
C ASP A 201 29.84 -17.64 5.93
N ILE A 202 28.54 -17.37 6.15
CA ILE A 202 28.07 -16.01 6.49
C ILE A 202 28.72 -15.49 7.78
N ILE A 203 28.89 -16.35 8.80
CA ILE A 203 29.57 -16.00 10.06
C ILE A 203 31.07 -15.75 9.84
N LYS A 204 31.73 -16.43 8.89
CA LYS A 204 33.12 -16.14 8.51
C LYS A 204 33.24 -14.84 7.73
N THR A 205 32.34 -14.56 6.79
CA THR A 205 32.34 -13.34 5.97
C THR A 205 32.07 -12.07 6.80
N LEU A 206 31.25 -12.17 7.85
CA LEU A 206 30.98 -11.07 8.78
C LEU A 206 32.14 -10.78 9.75
N LYS A 207 33.13 -11.68 9.86
CA LYS A 207 34.32 -11.51 10.72
C LYS A 207 35.54 -10.93 9.99
N SER A 208 35.53 -10.83 8.66
CA SER A 208 36.63 -10.22 7.89
C SER A 208 36.47 -8.68 7.78
N PRO A 209 37.54 -7.88 7.99
CA PRO A 209 37.42 -6.42 8.00
C PRO A 209 37.08 -5.84 6.61
N LYS A 210 36.05 -4.98 6.59
CA LYS A 210 35.60 -4.20 5.41
C LYS A 210 36.70 -3.23 4.93
N LYS A 211 37.51 -3.61 3.93
CA LYS A 211 38.28 -2.60 3.17
C LYS A 211 38.61 -2.90 1.70
N GLU A 212 38.15 -4.00 1.09
CA GLU A 212 38.51 -4.31 -0.32
C GLU A 212 37.35 -4.36 -1.33
N LEU A 213 36.08 -4.30 -0.90
CA LEU A 213 34.93 -4.53 -1.80
C LEU A 213 34.45 -3.35 -2.65
N ILE A 214 35.01 -2.14 -2.48
CA ILE A 214 34.51 -0.92 -3.16
C ILE A 214 35.24 -0.62 -4.48
N LYS A 215 36.32 -1.35 -4.82
CA LYS A 215 37.14 -1.03 -5.99
C LYS A 215 36.82 -1.77 -7.30
N SER A 216 35.95 -2.78 -7.30
CA SER A 216 35.73 -3.63 -8.49
C SER A 216 34.40 -3.42 -9.22
N SER A 217 33.51 -2.54 -8.72
CA SER A 217 32.15 -2.39 -9.28
C SER A 217 31.94 -1.14 -10.15
N LEU A 218 32.98 -0.33 -10.38
CA LEU A 218 32.87 0.96 -11.10
C LEU A 218 33.32 0.95 -12.57
N ASP A 219 33.83 -0.17 -13.11
CA ASP A 219 34.47 -0.18 -14.43
C ASP A 219 33.65 -0.82 -15.58
N ASN A 220 32.39 -1.26 -15.40
CA ASN A 220 31.71 -2.10 -16.41
C ASN A 220 30.31 -1.67 -16.87
N ILE A 221 29.98 -0.38 -16.88
CA ILE A 221 28.76 0.08 -17.57
C ILE A 221 29.11 1.15 -18.60
N GLU A 222 29.76 0.71 -19.69
CA GLU A 222 29.74 1.43 -20.96
C GLU A 222 28.76 0.78 -21.95
N LYS A 223 27.85 1.63 -22.45
CA LYS A 223 27.26 1.65 -23.80
C LYS A 223 26.43 0.43 -24.26
N VAL A 224 25.11 0.56 -24.16
CA VAL A 224 24.20 0.20 -25.26
C VAL A 224 23.17 1.31 -25.45
N SER A 225 23.35 2.07 -26.52
CA SER A 225 22.45 3.10 -27.02
C SER A 225 21.28 2.48 -27.78
N ILE A 226 20.05 2.73 -27.33
CA ILE A 226 18.83 2.50 -28.12
C ILE A 226 18.21 3.87 -28.39
N SER A 227 18.05 4.19 -29.67
CA SER A 227 17.49 5.43 -30.19
C SER A 227 16.06 5.66 -29.70
N LYS A 228 15.88 6.63 -28.79
CA LYS A 228 14.58 7.24 -28.47
C LYS A 228 14.46 8.56 -29.23
N GLU A 229 13.31 8.77 -29.87
CA GLU A 229 12.93 10.08 -30.40
C GLU A 229 13.04 11.13 -29.29
N GLN A 230 13.86 12.14 -29.52
CA GLN A 230 14.10 13.22 -28.58
C GLN A 230 12.85 14.10 -28.47
N ILE A 231 12.10 13.94 -27.38
CA ILE A 231 11.18 14.98 -26.93
C ILE A 231 12.05 16.11 -26.39
N SER A 232 12.00 17.25 -27.06
CA SER A 232 12.81 18.42 -26.72
C SER A 232 12.40 18.97 -25.35
N PRO A 233 13.35 19.41 -24.50
CA PRO A 233 13.02 20.07 -23.24
C PRO A 233 12.31 21.39 -23.54
N ILE A 234 11.08 21.52 -23.07
CA ILE A 234 10.27 22.73 -23.21
C ILE A 234 10.89 23.82 -22.32
N LYS A 235 11.47 24.85 -22.95
CA LYS A 235 11.94 26.04 -22.23
C LYS A 235 10.74 26.89 -21.83
N LEU A 236 10.42 26.87 -20.53
CA LEU A 236 9.53 27.86 -19.92
C LEU A 236 10.30 29.15 -19.66
N SER A 237 9.86 30.25 -20.26
CA SER A 237 10.27 31.60 -19.87
C SER A 237 9.39 32.05 -18.70
N VAL A 238 9.81 31.73 -17.48
CA VAL A 238 9.23 32.33 -16.26
C VAL A 238 10.06 33.58 -15.95
N GLN A 239 9.41 34.72 -15.70
CA GLN A 239 10.10 35.89 -15.14
C GLN A 239 10.52 35.57 -13.70
N ILE A 240 11.82 35.60 -13.47
CA ILE A 240 12.51 35.06 -12.30
C ILE A 240 12.66 36.18 -11.27
N ASP A 241 11.96 36.08 -10.14
CA ASP A 241 12.26 36.85 -8.92
C ASP A 241 12.94 35.91 -7.90
N GLN A 242 14.08 36.35 -7.35
CA GLN A 242 15.08 35.49 -6.71
C GLN A 242 14.89 35.20 -5.22
N ASP A 243 13.91 35.77 -4.51
CA ASP A 243 13.74 35.54 -3.06
C ASP A 243 12.26 35.54 -2.64
N LEU A 244 11.49 34.53 -3.08
CA LEU A 244 10.06 34.46 -2.81
C LEU A 244 9.73 33.45 -1.71
N HIS A 245 9.30 34.00 -0.56
CA HIS A 245 8.62 33.30 0.51
C HIS A 245 7.50 32.41 -0.04
N ILE A 246 7.43 31.15 0.39
CA ILE A 246 6.25 30.35 0.07
C ILE A 246 5.10 30.88 0.93
N GLU A 247 4.07 31.45 0.33
CA GLU A 247 2.71 31.45 0.88
C GLU A 247 2.02 30.21 0.30
N LEU A 248 1.67 29.26 1.17
CA LEU A 248 1.08 27.96 0.77
C LEU A 248 -0.43 28.17 0.83
N ASP A 249 -0.91 29.02 -0.07
CA ASP A 249 -2.31 29.24 -0.37
C ASP A 249 -2.48 28.80 -1.81
N SER A 250 -3.23 27.73 -2.04
CA SER A 250 -3.43 27.16 -3.37
C SER A 250 -4.55 27.86 -4.14
N GLY A 251 -5.46 28.54 -3.45
CA GLY A 251 -6.74 29.03 -3.96
C GLY A 251 -7.70 27.92 -4.40
N THR A 252 -7.59 26.71 -3.83
CA THR A 252 -8.35 25.50 -4.23
C THR A 252 -8.78 24.67 -3.01
N PHE A 253 -9.41 23.52 -3.22
CA PHE A 253 -9.77 22.58 -2.14
C PHE A 253 -8.56 22.11 -1.31
N ILE A 254 -7.34 22.20 -1.85
CA ILE A 254 -6.09 21.87 -1.13
C ILE A 254 -5.93 22.76 0.12
N ASP A 255 -6.54 23.94 0.13
CA ASP A 255 -6.49 24.83 1.28
C ASP A 255 -7.29 24.30 2.47
N TYR A 256 -8.29 23.45 2.24
CA TYR A 256 -9.18 22.92 3.28
C TYR A 256 -8.58 21.77 4.11
N PHE A 257 -7.50 21.13 3.66
CA PHE A 257 -6.87 20.05 4.43
C PHE A 257 -6.47 20.52 5.83
N GLY A 258 -7.11 19.94 6.85
CA GLY A 258 -6.93 20.25 8.28
C GLY A 258 -7.67 21.49 8.78
N GLN A 259 -8.52 22.09 7.93
CA GLN A 259 -9.43 23.21 8.25
C GLN A 259 -10.73 23.11 7.43
N PHE A 260 -11.37 21.95 7.44
CA PHE A 260 -12.60 21.70 6.70
C PHE A 260 -13.77 22.49 7.28
N SER A 261 -14.58 23.05 6.37
CA SER A 261 -15.88 23.64 6.70
C SER A 261 -17.01 22.66 6.34
N PRO A 262 -18.19 22.79 6.98
CA PRO A 262 -19.38 22.06 6.58
C PRO A 262 -19.67 22.16 5.07
N ILE A 263 -19.91 21.01 4.44
CA ILE A 263 -20.37 20.93 3.05
C ILE A 263 -21.86 21.29 2.99
N SER A 264 -22.32 21.78 1.85
CA SER A 264 -23.75 22.00 1.58
C SER A 264 -24.60 20.76 1.89
N THR A 265 -25.72 20.97 2.57
CA THR A 265 -26.69 19.93 2.93
C THR A 265 -27.24 19.20 1.70
N ASP A 266 -27.32 19.87 0.55
CA ASP A 266 -27.84 19.27 -0.69
C ASP A 266 -26.93 18.18 -1.24
N ILE A 267 -25.62 18.30 -1.02
CA ILE A 267 -24.64 17.27 -1.38
C ILE A 267 -24.71 16.15 -0.35
N ILE A 268 -24.71 16.49 0.94
CA ILE A 268 -24.76 15.50 2.03
C ILE A 268 -25.98 14.59 1.91
N ASN A 269 -27.15 15.13 1.59
CA ASN A 269 -28.41 14.38 1.48
C ASN A 269 -28.44 13.40 0.29
N ARG A 270 -27.51 13.50 -0.66
CA ARG A 270 -27.37 12.54 -1.76
C ARG A 270 -26.59 11.30 -1.35
N PHE A 271 -25.78 11.40 -0.31
CA PHE A 271 -25.07 10.25 0.24
C PHE A 271 -25.95 9.49 1.23
N ARG A 272 -25.90 8.17 1.15
CA ARG A 272 -26.51 7.28 2.13
C ARG A 272 -25.48 6.97 3.21
N ILE A 273 -25.51 7.75 4.28
CA ILE A 273 -24.57 7.63 5.42
C ILE A 273 -25.37 7.40 6.69
N GLU A 274 -25.14 6.28 7.36
CA GLU A 274 -25.68 6.02 8.69
C GLU A 274 -24.93 6.85 9.76
N LYS A 275 -25.33 8.12 9.89
CA LYS A 275 -24.68 9.10 10.77
C LYS A 275 -24.58 8.64 12.23
N VAL A 276 -25.57 7.89 12.72
CA VAL A 276 -25.57 7.35 14.09
C VAL A 276 -24.42 6.36 14.28
N ASN A 277 -24.18 5.48 13.29
CA ASN A 277 -23.08 4.53 13.35
C ASN A 277 -21.74 5.23 13.23
N LEU A 278 -21.64 6.20 12.32
CA LEU A 278 -20.45 7.04 12.17
C LEU A 278 -20.06 7.75 13.48
N ILE A 279 -21.03 8.33 14.21
CA ILE A 279 -20.77 8.96 15.52
C ILE A 279 -20.36 7.92 16.58
N ASN A 280 -20.96 6.73 16.54
CA ASN A 280 -20.70 5.66 17.50
C ASN A 280 -19.42 4.85 17.23
N LEU A 281 -18.66 5.15 16.17
CA LEU A 281 -17.39 4.46 15.86
C LEU A 281 -16.39 4.51 17.02
N LYS A 282 -16.41 5.59 17.81
CA LYS A 282 -15.62 5.68 19.06
C LYS A 282 -15.84 4.47 19.97
N ALA A 283 -17.08 4.10 20.22
CA ALA A 283 -17.42 3.02 21.16
C ALA A 283 -17.21 1.63 20.55
N LEU A 284 -17.32 1.51 19.22
CA LEU A 284 -17.27 0.23 18.51
C LEU A 284 -15.84 -0.16 18.11
N ASN A 285 -14.98 0.81 17.80
CA ASN A 285 -13.74 0.62 17.06
C ASN A 285 -12.57 1.46 17.60
N GLN A 286 -12.52 1.72 18.91
CA GLN A 286 -11.47 2.57 19.51
C GLN A 286 -10.04 2.09 19.13
N ASP A 287 -9.80 0.78 19.14
CA ASP A 287 -8.49 0.19 18.80
C ASP A 287 -8.11 0.32 17.31
N PHE A 288 -9.03 0.77 16.45
CA PHE A 288 -8.78 0.91 15.01
C PHE A 288 -8.24 2.29 14.63
N PHE A 289 -8.26 3.26 15.54
CA PHE A 289 -7.78 4.62 15.27
C PHE A 289 -6.25 4.70 15.35
N ASP A 290 -5.61 4.69 14.18
CA ASP A 290 -4.30 5.29 13.95
C ASP A 290 -4.45 6.74 13.45
N LEU A 291 -3.33 7.43 13.21
CA LEU A 291 -3.34 8.83 12.77
C LEU A 291 -4.12 9.03 11.46
N GLU A 292 -3.98 8.13 10.49
CA GLU A 292 -4.66 8.21 9.20
C GLU A 292 -6.18 8.06 9.34
N ASN A 293 -6.61 7.02 10.06
CA ASN A 293 -8.03 6.79 10.33
C ASN A 293 -8.66 7.92 11.15
N LEU A 294 -7.94 8.42 12.16
CA LEU A 294 -8.41 9.52 12.99
C LEU A 294 -8.50 10.84 12.20
N TYR A 295 -7.56 11.07 11.29
CA TYR A 295 -7.59 12.21 10.36
C TYR A 295 -8.81 12.16 9.45
N TYR A 296 -9.06 11.03 8.78
CA TYR A 296 -10.23 10.87 7.92
C TYR A 296 -11.52 11.03 8.71
N TYR A 297 -11.62 10.39 9.87
CA TYR A 297 -12.78 10.49 10.72
C TYR A 297 -13.09 11.93 11.16
N THR A 298 -12.06 12.64 11.63
CA THR A 298 -12.20 14.05 12.07
C THR A 298 -12.64 14.93 10.91
N SER A 299 -12.02 14.77 9.74
CA SER A 299 -12.34 15.54 8.54
C SER A 299 -13.76 15.26 8.03
N ILE A 300 -14.20 14.00 8.04
CA ILE A 300 -15.56 13.60 7.66
C ILE A 300 -16.59 14.25 8.59
N LEU A 301 -16.40 14.18 9.92
CA LEU A 301 -17.33 14.79 10.87
C LEU A 301 -17.43 16.30 10.67
N LYS A 302 -16.31 16.99 10.41
CA LYS A 302 -16.27 18.42 10.07
C LYS A 302 -17.04 18.74 8.80
N MET A 303 -16.78 17.99 7.72
CA MET A 303 -17.48 18.13 6.44
C MET A 303 -19.00 17.86 6.55
N LEU A 304 -19.41 16.93 7.41
CA LEU A 304 -20.81 16.59 7.65
C LEU A 304 -21.50 17.47 8.71
N ASN A 305 -20.76 18.40 9.33
CA ASN A 305 -21.21 19.22 10.46
C ASN A 305 -21.77 18.38 11.62
N LEU A 306 -21.07 17.30 11.97
CA LEU A 306 -21.42 16.43 13.09
C LEU A 306 -20.54 16.76 14.30
N GLU A 307 -21.11 16.60 15.48
CA GLU A 307 -20.36 16.76 16.73
C GLU A 307 -19.26 15.70 16.84
N PHE A 308 -18.09 16.13 17.31
CA PHE A 308 -16.95 15.24 17.47
C PHE A 308 -17.09 14.45 18.80
N PRO A 309 -17.12 13.10 18.77
CA PRO A 309 -17.50 12.31 19.93
C PRO A 309 -16.35 12.09 20.94
N PHE A 310 -15.14 12.54 20.60
CA PHE A 310 -14.00 12.49 21.51
C PHE A 310 -13.79 13.84 22.19
N THR A 311 -13.42 13.80 23.45
CA THR A 311 -12.86 14.95 24.16
C THR A 311 -11.41 15.17 23.73
N ASN A 312 -10.90 16.38 23.94
CA ASN A 312 -9.49 16.70 23.65
C ASN A 312 -8.52 15.77 24.40
N LEU A 313 -8.84 15.38 25.65
CA LEU A 313 -7.99 14.47 26.43
C LEU A 313 -7.91 13.08 25.81
N GLU A 314 -9.05 12.50 25.42
CA GLU A 314 -9.08 11.18 24.78
C GLU A 314 -8.31 11.16 23.46
N ILE A 315 -8.36 12.25 22.69
CA ILE A 315 -7.55 12.39 21.47
C ILE A 315 -6.06 12.41 21.78
N LEU A 316 -5.65 13.17 22.79
CA LEU A 316 -4.25 13.23 23.19
C LEU A 316 -3.74 11.85 23.64
N GLU A 317 -4.55 11.07 24.37
CA GLU A 317 -4.23 9.70 24.78
C GLU A 317 -4.04 8.76 23.57
N ILE A 318 -4.91 8.84 22.56
CA ILE A 318 -4.77 8.05 21.33
C ILE A 318 -3.50 8.45 20.60
N ILE A 319 -3.30 9.76 20.39
CA ILE A 319 -2.22 10.32 19.59
C ILE A 319 -0.84 10.13 20.23
N GLU A 320 -0.75 10.06 21.56
CA GLU A 320 0.51 9.82 22.27
C GLU A 320 1.20 8.55 21.74
N ASN A 321 0.45 7.51 21.37
CA ASN A 321 0.97 6.25 20.83
C ASN A 321 1.63 6.38 19.44
N PHE A 322 1.51 7.55 18.82
CA PHE A 322 2.01 7.86 17.49
C PHE A 322 3.02 9.01 17.52
N ILE A 323 3.62 9.29 18.69
CA ILE A 323 4.63 10.33 18.85
C ILE A 323 5.96 9.71 19.28
N ASN A 324 6.99 9.94 18.48
CA ASN A 324 8.37 9.58 18.76
C ASN A 324 9.18 10.87 18.90
N ARG A 325 9.76 11.10 20.09
CA ARG A 325 10.58 12.29 20.41
C ARG A 325 9.89 13.62 20.08
N GLY A 326 8.58 13.72 20.34
CA GLY A 326 7.80 14.94 20.08
C GLY A 326 7.42 15.17 18.61
N ILE A 327 7.69 14.21 17.72
CA ILE A 327 7.31 14.25 16.30
C ILE A 327 6.33 13.10 16.02
N PHE A 328 5.34 13.32 15.17
CA PHE A 328 4.40 12.28 14.76
C PHE A 328 5.07 11.17 13.93
N SER A 329 4.59 9.95 14.07
CA SER A 329 5.15 8.70 13.51
C SER A 329 4.04 7.65 13.41
N SER A 330 4.29 6.52 12.73
CA SER A 330 3.33 5.41 12.62
C SER A 330 3.15 4.63 13.93
N SER A 331 4.11 4.73 14.87
CA SER A 331 4.01 4.27 16.26
C SER A 331 5.13 4.89 17.11
N LYS A 332 5.02 4.82 18.44
CA LYS A 332 6.03 5.29 19.41
C LYS A 332 7.47 4.83 19.12
N GLU A 333 7.65 3.68 18.46
CA GLU A 333 8.97 3.09 18.17
C GLU A 333 9.47 3.40 16.75
N GLU A 334 8.58 3.81 15.86
CA GLU A 334 8.88 4.01 14.44
C GLU A 334 9.46 5.40 14.17
N VAL A 335 10.25 5.50 13.10
CA VAL A 335 10.86 6.78 12.70
C VAL A 335 9.76 7.71 12.16
N PRO A 336 9.78 9.00 12.54
CA PRO A 336 8.88 9.99 11.96
C PRO A 336 8.92 10.05 10.43
N ASP A 337 7.76 10.31 9.83
CA ASP A 337 7.61 10.45 8.38
C ASP A 337 6.61 11.56 8.04
N SER A 338 6.75 12.11 6.83
CA SER A 338 5.94 13.24 6.37
C SER A 338 4.43 12.98 6.35
N LYS A 339 4.00 11.73 6.12
CA LYS A 339 2.58 11.37 6.03
C LYS A 339 1.93 11.40 7.41
N ASN A 340 2.55 10.77 8.40
CA ASN A 340 2.05 10.79 9.78
C ASN A 340 2.17 12.18 10.42
N ILE A 341 3.22 12.94 10.09
CA ILE A 341 3.33 14.36 10.48
C ILE A 341 2.16 15.17 9.94
N PHE A 342 1.82 15.00 8.65
CA PHE A 342 0.68 15.68 8.07
C PHE A 342 -0.62 15.35 8.79
N TYR A 343 -0.92 14.05 9.00
CA TYR A 343 -2.16 13.65 9.67
C TYR A 343 -2.26 14.19 11.10
N GLY A 344 -1.19 14.06 11.89
CA GLY A 344 -1.16 14.56 13.26
C GLY A 344 -1.38 16.07 13.34
N LEU A 345 -0.66 16.84 12.51
CA LEU A 345 -0.82 18.29 12.45
C LEU A 345 -2.22 18.71 11.97
N ALA A 346 -2.79 18.00 11.00
CA ALA A 346 -4.13 18.28 10.50
C ALA A 346 -5.20 18.02 11.56
N ILE A 347 -5.11 16.92 12.30
CA ILE A 347 -6.00 16.64 13.46
C ILE A 347 -5.86 17.74 14.50
N PHE A 348 -4.63 18.11 14.85
CA PHE A 348 -4.37 19.17 15.83
C PHE A 348 -4.88 20.53 15.36
N SER A 349 -4.83 20.83 14.07
CA SER A 349 -5.41 22.03 13.48
C SER A 349 -6.93 22.04 13.61
N GLU A 350 -7.61 20.96 13.21
CA GLU A 350 -9.08 20.83 13.26
C GLU A 350 -9.66 20.95 14.66
N LEU A 351 -8.93 20.44 15.65
CA LEU A 351 -9.35 20.39 17.06
C LEU A 351 -8.76 21.55 17.89
N ASN A 352 -8.07 22.50 17.25
CA ASN A 352 -7.38 23.62 17.92
C ASN A 352 -6.42 23.17 19.04
N LEU A 353 -5.65 22.11 18.81
CA LEU A 353 -4.68 21.56 19.76
C LEU A 353 -3.25 22.05 19.53
N LEU A 354 -2.88 22.54 18.33
CA LEU A 354 -1.49 22.87 17.95
C LEU A 354 -0.69 23.70 18.97
N TYR A 355 -1.34 24.66 19.67
CA TYR A 355 -0.67 25.55 20.65
C TYR A 355 -1.16 25.36 22.08
N ASN A 356 -2.00 24.33 22.32
CA ASN A 356 -2.67 24.10 23.59
C ASN A 356 -2.15 22.81 24.28
N THR A 357 -1.07 22.23 23.77
CA THR A 357 -0.45 21.02 24.29
C THR A 357 1.05 21.02 24.02
N ASP A 358 1.82 20.48 24.98
CA ASP A 358 3.28 20.29 24.88
C ASP A 358 3.65 18.90 24.35
N LEU A 359 2.67 18.13 23.86
CA LEU A 359 2.87 16.75 23.41
C LEU A 359 3.76 16.66 22.15
N VAL A 360 3.76 17.71 21.33
CA VAL A 360 4.54 17.79 20.08
C VAL A 360 5.48 18.96 20.11
N ASP A 361 6.68 18.76 19.57
CA ASP A 361 7.67 19.80 19.40
C ASP A 361 7.57 20.36 17.97
N LEU A 362 6.83 21.46 17.82
CA LEU A 362 6.65 22.13 16.52
C LEU A 362 7.98 22.58 15.90
N LYS A 363 9.02 22.85 16.70
CA LYS A 363 10.33 23.26 16.19
C LYS A 363 11.08 22.06 15.61
N GLU A 364 11.03 20.91 16.27
CA GLU A 364 11.62 19.67 15.74
C GLU A 364 10.88 19.20 14.48
N ILE A 365 9.54 19.30 14.45
CA ILE A 365 8.77 19.04 13.23
C ILE A 365 9.18 20.02 12.10
N GLU A 366 9.34 21.31 12.41
CA GLU A 366 9.81 22.30 11.43
C GLU A 366 11.20 21.96 10.87
N ASN A 367 12.12 21.50 11.72
CA ASN A 367 13.46 21.07 11.31
C ASN A 367 13.41 19.82 10.43
N PHE A 368 12.56 18.84 10.77
CA PHE A 368 12.35 17.65 9.96
C PHE A 368 11.85 18.01 8.56
N LEU A 369 10.83 18.86 8.47
CA LEU A 369 10.26 19.28 7.18
C LEU A 369 11.24 20.12 6.35
N LYS A 370 12.10 20.92 7.00
CA LYS A 370 13.23 21.60 6.32
C LYS A 370 14.17 20.60 5.67
N PHE A 371 14.59 19.60 6.42
CA PHE A 371 15.46 18.55 5.90
C PHE A 371 14.83 17.82 4.71
N GLU A 372 13.56 17.44 4.78
CA GLU A 372 12.85 16.79 3.67
C GLU A 372 12.78 17.68 2.42
N ILE A 373 12.53 18.98 2.59
CA ILE A 373 12.42 19.93 1.47
C ILE A 373 13.79 20.31 0.88
N GLU A 374 14.84 20.35 1.70
CA GLU A 374 16.22 20.53 1.22
C GLU A 374 16.70 19.31 0.41
N ASN A 375 16.22 18.12 0.75
CA ASN A 375 16.51 16.87 0.04
C ASN A 375 15.37 16.44 -0.89
N PHE A 376 14.69 17.42 -1.50
CA PHE A 376 13.52 17.20 -2.34
C PHE A 376 13.81 16.25 -3.51
N ILE A 377 13.08 15.14 -3.58
CA ILE A 377 13.12 14.17 -4.69
C ILE A 377 11.82 14.29 -5.47
N PRO A 378 11.82 14.86 -6.70
CA PRO A 378 10.60 15.20 -7.41
C PRO A 378 9.70 14.00 -7.75
N GLU A 379 10.26 12.80 -7.82
CA GLU A 379 9.55 11.55 -8.06
C GLU A 379 8.72 11.08 -6.85
N LYS A 380 9.05 11.51 -5.63
CA LYS A 380 8.34 11.13 -4.39
C LYS A 380 7.09 12.00 -4.14
N LEU A 381 6.17 12.02 -5.09
CA LEU A 381 5.04 12.96 -5.14
C LEU A 381 4.18 12.98 -3.86
N GLU A 382 3.76 11.82 -3.36
CA GLU A 382 2.90 11.75 -2.16
C GLU A 382 3.62 12.27 -0.91
N LEU A 383 4.88 11.87 -0.72
CA LEU A 383 5.70 12.32 0.41
C LEU A 383 5.89 13.84 0.35
N ASN A 384 6.26 14.36 -0.82
CA ASN A 384 6.44 15.79 -1.04
C ASN A 384 5.14 16.58 -0.75
N LEU A 385 4.00 16.03 -1.16
CA LEU A 385 2.69 16.67 -0.95
C LEU A 385 2.41 16.79 0.55
N HIS A 386 2.60 15.70 1.31
CA HIS A 386 2.42 15.72 2.75
C HIS A 386 3.40 16.65 3.46
N SER A 387 4.67 16.70 3.06
CA SER A 387 5.66 17.63 3.62
C SER A 387 5.24 19.09 3.43
N LEU A 388 4.83 19.46 2.21
CA LEU A 388 4.39 20.82 1.92
C LEU A 388 3.05 21.16 2.60
N LEU A 389 2.10 20.23 2.65
CA LEU A 389 0.85 20.43 3.39
C LEU A 389 1.12 20.66 4.88
N SER A 390 2.08 19.93 5.47
CA SER A 390 2.45 20.06 6.88
C SER A 390 2.96 21.46 7.22
N LEU A 391 3.72 22.08 6.31
CA LEU A 391 4.18 23.46 6.47
C LEU A 391 3.05 24.48 6.56
N LYS A 392 1.85 24.22 6.01
CA LYS A 392 0.69 25.12 6.15
C LYS A 392 0.31 25.32 7.63
N PHE A 393 0.43 24.28 8.44
CA PHE A 393 0.08 24.33 9.86
C PHE A 393 1.15 25.03 10.71
N ILE A 394 2.42 24.86 10.34
CA ILE A 394 3.56 25.35 11.13
C ILE A 394 3.90 26.81 10.83
N LYS A 395 3.51 27.34 9.66
CA LYS A 395 3.85 28.71 9.20
C LYS A 395 3.60 29.88 10.16
N LYS A 396 2.75 29.69 11.16
CA LYS A 396 2.56 30.68 12.23
C LYS A 396 3.78 30.81 13.16
N SER A 397 4.75 29.88 13.14
CA SER A 397 5.89 29.83 14.08
C SER A 397 7.19 30.52 13.61
N ARG A 398 7.47 30.65 12.30
CA ARG A 398 8.59 31.44 11.71
C ARG A 398 8.55 31.41 10.18
N LYS A 399 9.12 32.44 9.53
CA LYS A 399 9.27 32.52 8.07
C LYS A 399 10.33 31.53 7.59
N MET A 400 9.90 30.39 7.06
CA MET A 400 10.77 29.46 6.35
C MET A 400 11.09 30.04 4.95
N VAL A 401 12.38 30.10 4.59
CA VAL A 401 12.85 30.50 3.26
C VAL A 401 13.15 29.23 2.48
N ILE A 402 12.38 28.96 1.44
CA ILE A 402 12.56 27.81 0.55
C ILE A 402 12.65 28.38 -0.86
N ASN A 403 13.57 27.87 -1.68
CA ASN A 403 13.67 28.27 -3.07
C ASN A 403 12.54 27.60 -3.89
N ARG A 404 11.39 28.27 -3.91
CA ARG A 404 10.19 27.87 -4.66
C ARG A 404 10.49 27.54 -6.12
N ASN A 405 11.30 28.38 -6.78
CA ASN A 405 11.61 28.26 -8.20
C ASN A 405 12.38 26.97 -8.49
N LEU A 406 13.34 26.61 -7.62
CA LEU A 406 14.08 25.36 -7.75
C LEU A 406 13.16 24.14 -7.68
N ILE A 407 12.25 24.11 -6.69
CA ILE A 407 11.31 22.97 -6.52
C ILE A 407 10.35 22.89 -7.72
N LEU A 408 9.81 24.03 -8.16
CA LEU A 408 8.93 24.09 -9.33
C LEU A 408 9.64 23.60 -10.60
N ASP A 409 10.88 24.04 -10.83
CA ASP A 409 11.69 23.64 -11.98
C ASP A 409 12.02 22.15 -11.97
N LEU A 410 12.24 21.55 -10.78
CA LEU A 410 12.44 20.11 -10.64
C LEU A 410 11.16 19.35 -10.99
N LEU A 411 10.01 19.75 -10.45
CA LEU A 411 8.72 19.11 -10.73
C LEU A 411 8.32 19.22 -12.21
N LEU A 412 8.54 20.38 -12.84
CA LEU A 412 8.19 20.57 -14.26
C LEU A 412 9.04 19.72 -15.20
N LYS A 413 10.19 19.22 -14.75
CA LYS A 413 11.06 18.30 -15.50
C LYS A 413 10.75 16.83 -15.24
N THR A 414 9.94 16.51 -14.24
CA THR A 414 9.56 15.13 -13.92
C THR A 414 8.69 14.55 -15.02
N ASP A 415 9.10 13.40 -15.54
CA ASP A 415 8.27 12.62 -16.44
C ASP A 415 7.42 11.63 -15.64
N LEU A 416 6.16 12.01 -15.39
CA LEU A 416 5.23 11.23 -14.58
C LEU A 416 5.06 9.78 -15.06
N PHE A 417 5.01 9.57 -16.38
CA PHE A 417 4.72 8.24 -16.94
C PHE A 417 5.90 7.27 -16.81
N ASN A 418 7.09 7.77 -16.47
CA ASN A 418 8.29 6.98 -16.25
C ASN A 418 8.61 6.82 -14.76
N LEU A 419 7.72 7.22 -13.86
CA LEU A 419 7.88 6.98 -12.43
C LEU A 419 7.81 5.48 -12.11
N GLU A 420 8.62 5.07 -11.13
CA GLU A 420 8.57 3.72 -10.59
C GLU A 420 7.21 3.50 -9.90
N ASN A 421 6.51 2.41 -10.26
CA ASN A 421 5.17 2.09 -9.75
C ASN A 421 4.08 3.15 -10.04
N PHE A 422 4.17 3.83 -11.18
CA PHE A 422 3.20 4.86 -11.60
C PHE A 422 1.74 4.40 -11.48
N LYS A 423 0.98 5.12 -10.64
CA LYS A 423 -0.48 5.00 -10.46
C LYS A 423 -1.14 6.22 -11.09
N LEU A 424 -1.63 6.06 -12.32
CA LEU A 424 -2.13 7.14 -13.18
C LEU A 424 -2.89 8.24 -12.45
N ILE A 425 -4.00 7.90 -11.78
CA ILE A 425 -4.86 8.90 -11.15
C ILE A 425 -4.22 9.52 -9.91
N LEU A 426 -3.58 8.70 -9.08
CA LEU A 426 -2.96 9.16 -7.84
C LEU A 426 -1.78 10.10 -8.11
N ASP A 427 -0.91 9.74 -9.05
CA ASP A 427 0.29 10.50 -9.35
C ASP A 427 -0.03 11.78 -10.11
N ILE A 428 -0.99 11.76 -11.05
CA ILE A 428 -1.48 12.99 -11.68
C ILE A 428 -2.07 13.92 -10.62
N TYR A 429 -2.90 13.41 -9.70
CA TYR A 429 -3.47 14.20 -8.62
C TYR A 429 -2.37 14.83 -7.74
N ASN A 430 -1.43 14.03 -7.24
CA ASN A 430 -0.36 14.51 -6.37
C ASN A 430 0.52 15.54 -7.07
N TYR A 431 0.84 15.31 -8.35
CA TYR A 431 1.64 16.22 -9.16
C TYR A 431 0.99 17.59 -9.32
N LEU A 432 -0.29 17.62 -9.75
CA LEU A 432 -1.01 18.87 -9.95
C LEU A 432 -1.25 19.60 -8.63
N ALA A 433 -1.54 18.85 -7.56
CA ALA A 433 -1.70 19.39 -6.23
C ALA A 433 -0.41 20.06 -5.73
N LEU A 434 0.75 19.42 -5.93
CA LEU A 434 2.06 19.98 -5.62
C LEU A 434 2.32 21.29 -6.37
N LEU A 435 2.08 21.32 -7.68
CA LEU A 435 2.26 22.54 -8.49
C LEU A 435 1.41 23.70 -7.97
N LYS A 436 0.14 23.45 -7.63
CA LYS A 436 -0.76 24.46 -7.06
C LYS A 436 -0.40 24.88 -5.65
N LEU A 437 0.08 23.94 -4.84
CA LEU A 437 0.49 24.21 -3.48
C LEU A 437 1.76 25.07 -3.43
N ILE A 438 2.73 24.80 -4.30
CA ILE A 438 3.93 25.62 -4.47
C ILE A 438 3.56 26.97 -5.07
N ASP A 439 2.73 26.99 -6.11
CA ASP A 439 2.25 28.22 -6.73
C ASP A 439 0.82 28.16 -7.28
N LYS A 440 -0.09 28.85 -6.57
CA LYS A 440 -1.49 29.02 -6.99
C LYS A 440 -1.66 29.58 -8.40
N ASN A 441 -0.73 30.44 -8.82
CA ASN A 441 -0.76 31.09 -10.13
C ASN A 441 -0.17 30.22 -11.24
N THR A 442 0.43 29.06 -10.93
CA THR A 442 0.92 28.12 -11.96
C THR A 442 -0.22 27.74 -12.89
N SER A 443 -0.03 28.02 -14.18
CA SER A 443 -0.95 27.60 -15.22
C SER A 443 -0.78 26.10 -15.46
N LEU A 444 -1.87 25.35 -15.29
CA LEU A 444 -1.89 23.92 -15.56
C LEU A 444 -2.28 23.58 -17.00
N LYS A 445 -2.67 24.59 -17.81
CA LYS A 445 -3.24 24.44 -19.16
C LYS A 445 -2.47 23.53 -20.12
N GLN A 446 -1.15 23.51 -19.97
CA GLN A 446 -0.27 22.70 -20.81
C GLN A 446 -0.45 21.18 -20.59
N PHE A 447 -0.99 20.78 -19.44
CA PHE A 447 -1.21 19.39 -19.08
C PHE A 447 -2.65 18.92 -19.34
N ASP A 448 -3.62 19.85 -19.42
CA ASP A 448 -5.07 19.57 -19.53
C ASP A 448 -5.35 18.48 -20.56
N LYS A 449 -4.94 18.69 -21.81
CA LYS A 449 -5.28 17.78 -22.91
C LYS A 449 -4.68 16.39 -22.71
N LEU A 450 -3.45 16.30 -22.20
CA LEU A 450 -2.77 15.03 -22.01
C LEU A 450 -3.44 14.23 -20.90
N TYR A 451 -3.58 14.82 -19.71
CA TYR A 451 -4.07 14.10 -18.53
C TYR A 451 -5.57 13.82 -18.59
N ILE A 452 -6.38 14.73 -19.14
CA ILE A 452 -7.82 14.47 -19.34
C ILE A 452 -8.04 13.33 -20.34
N ASN A 453 -7.22 13.22 -21.39
CA ASN A 453 -7.32 12.09 -22.33
C ASN A 453 -7.00 10.75 -21.65
N GLU A 454 -5.98 10.69 -20.79
CA GLU A 454 -5.65 9.47 -20.05
C GLU A 454 -6.75 9.10 -19.02
N ILE A 455 -7.32 10.09 -18.33
CA ILE A 455 -8.48 9.87 -17.44
C ILE A 455 -9.65 9.30 -18.25
N LYS A 456 -9.98 9.87 -19.42
CA LYS A 456 -11.08 9.40 -20.27
C LYS A 456 -10.89 7.96 -20.76
N LYS A 457 -9.66 7.53 -21.02
CA LYS A 457 -9.34 6.14 -21.39
C LYS A 457 -9.56 5.15 -20.25
N SER A 458 -9.48 5.61 -19.01
CA SER A 458 -9.61 4.78 -17.79
C SER A 458 -11.06 4.65 -17.31
N ILE A 459 -12.02 5.26 -18.01
CA ILE A 459 -13.44 5.20 -17.65
C ILE A 459 -14.02 3.84 -18.05
N THR A 460 -14.65 3.17 -17.09
CA THR A 460 -15.37 1.91 -17.34
C THR A 460 -16.81 2.18 -17.76
N SER A 461 -17.53 1.14 -18.19
CA SER A 461 -18.90 1.26 -18.72
C SER A 461 -19.91 1.82 -17.71
N ASN A 462 -19.64 1.70 -16.40
CA ASN A 462 -20.50 2.25 -15.35
C ASN A 462 -20.20 3.74 -15.04
N GLY A 463 -19.23 4.35 -15.73
CA GLY A 463 -18.87 5.76 -15.55
C GLY A 463 -17.84 6.02 -14.44
N SER A 464 -17.28 4.98 -13.82
CA SER A 464 -16.18 5.06 -12.86
C SER A 464 -14.81 5.09 -13.52
N ILE A 465 -13.77 5.39 -12.74
CA ILE A 465 -12.39 5.07 -13.08
C ILE A 465 -11.99 3.77 -12.40
N ASN A 466 -11.62 2.77 -13.20
CA ASN A 466 -11.19 1.44 -12.75
C ASN A 466 -12.13 0.76 -11.73
N ASP A 467 -13.43 1.09 -11.73
CA ASP A 467 -14.42 0.64 -10.75
C ASP A 467 -14.13 1.06 -9.29
N LEU A 468 -13.27 2.07 -9.09
CA LEU A 468 -12.87 2.58 -7.78
C LEU A 468 -13.45 3.98 -7.50
N ILE A 469 -14.09 4.12 -6.33
CA ILE A 469 -14.67 5.40 -5.89
C ILE A 469 -13.57 6.43 -5.60
N THR A 470 -12.48 6.01 -4.96
CA THR A 470 -11.35 6.91 -4.61
C THR A 470 -10.65 7.45 -5.85
N GLU A 471 -10.47 6.64 -6.90
CA GLU A 471 -9.91 7.10 -8.17
C GLU A 471 -10.89 8.00 -8.94
N SER A 472 -12.19 7.65 -8.93
CA SER A 472 -13.23 8.50 -9.51
C SER A 472 -13.29 9.88 -8.83
N ALA A 473 -13.19 9.90 -7.49
CA ALA A 473 -13.17 11.13 -6.70
C ALA A 473 -11.91 11.96 -6.95
N ARG A 474 -10.72 11.34 -6.97
CA ARG A 474 -9.46 12.03 -7.32
C ARG A 474 -9.49 12.58 -8.75
N SER A 475 -10.15 11.88 -9.68
CA SER A 475 -10.34 12.38 -11.06
C SER A 475 -11.21 13.63 -11.12
N LEU A 476 -12.29 13.69 -10.33
CA LEU A 476 -13.07 14.92 -10.17
C LEU A 476 -12.24 16.07 -9.57
N LEU A 477 -11.37 15.78 -8.61
CA LEU A 477 -10.46 16.79 -8.05
C LEU A 477 -9.42 17.26 -9.07
N ILE A 478 -8.89 16.37 -9.93
CA ILE A 478 -8.01 16.74 -11.04
C ILE A 478 -8.72 17.69 -12.01
N ILE A 479 -9.96 17.39 -12.40
CA ILE A 479 -10.76 18.24 -13.29
C ILE A 479 -11.01 19.62 -12.65
N ASP A 480 -11.20 19.67 -11.33
CA ASP A 480 -11.33 20.92 -10.58
C ASP A 480 -10.02 21.73 -10.58
N LEU A 481 -8.86 21.08 -10.34
CA LEU A 481 -7.54 21.75 -10.39
C LEU A 481 -7.29 22.40 -11.75
N PHE A 482 -7.71 21.74 -12.83
CA PHE A 482 -7.64 22.29 -14.19
C PHE A 482 -8.70 23.35 -14.49
N LYS A 483 -9.72 23.51 -13.64
CA LYS A 483 -10.88 24.38 -13.86
C LYS A 483 -11.66 24.02 -15.14
N LEU A 484 -11.86 22.71 -15.37
CA LEU A 484 -12.49 22.18 -16.59
C LEU A 484 -13.93 21.71 -16.39
N LYS A 485 -14.56 22.00 -15.24
CA LYS A 485 -15.93 21.56 -14.92
C LYS A 485 -16.95 21.87 -16.02
N ASP A 486 -16.93 23.10 -16.54
CA ASP A 486 -17.86 23.55 -17.59
C ASP A 486 -17.52 22.99 -18.97
N GLN A 487 -16.27 22.57 -19.18
CA GLN A 487 -15.77 22.06 -20.45
C GLN A 487 -15.95 20.53 -20.55
N GLU A 488 -16.02 19.85 -19.41
CA GLU A 488 -16.16 18.40 -19.29
C GLU A 488 -17.40 17.99 -18.46
N PRO A 489 -18.60 18.56 -18.70
CA PRO A 489 -19.76 18.35 -17.83
C PRO A 489 -20.26 16.90 -17.84
N GLU A 490 -20.19 16.21 -18.99
CA GLU A 490 -20.59 14.81 -19.11
C GLU A 490 -19.68 13.88 -18.32
N LEU A 491 -18.37 14.14 -18.36
CA LEU A 491 -17.38 13.38 -17.60
C LEU A 491 -17.61 13.56 -16.10
N CYS A 492 -17.76 14.82 -15.66
CA CYS A 492 -18.05 15.13 -14.26
C CYS A 492 -19.33 14.44 -13.79
N SER A 493 -20.40 14.49 -14.61
CA SER A 493 -21.68 13.87 -14.27
C SER A 493 -21.58 12.35 -14.13
N LYS A 494 -20.87 11.66 -15.03
CA LYS A 494 -20.66 10.20 -14.95
C LYS A 494 -19.95 9.80 -13.66
N LEU A 495 -18.83 10.45 -13.36
CA LEU A 495 -18.04 10.16 -12.16
C LEU A 495 -18.83 10.45 -10.89
N LEU A 496 -19.52 11.59 -10.83
CA LEU A 496 -20.32 11.97 -9.67
C LEU A 496 -21.50 11.00 -9.46
N ASN A 497 -22.20 10.63 -10.54
CA ASN A 497 -23.29 9.65 -10.47
C ASN A 497 -22.79 8.29 -9.99
N TYR A 498 -21.61 7.84 -10.42
CA TYR A 498 -21.02 6.61 -9.90
C TYR A 498 -20.75 6.70 -8.40
N ILE A 499 -20.08 7.77 -7.95
CA ILE A 499 -19.76 7.97 -6.53
C ILE A 499 -21.02 8.00 -5.67
N LEU A 500 -22.05 8.76 -6.08
CA LEU A 500 -23.27 8.94 -5.28
C LEU A 500 -24.17 7.69 -5.23
N ASN A 501 -24.22 6.90 -6.29
CA ASN A 501 -25.16 5.77 -6.39
C ASN A 501 -24.59 4.42 -5.94
N THR A 502 -23.26 4.31 -5.79
CA THR A 502 -22.60 3.02 -5.53
C THR A 502 -22.29 2.81 -4.04
N THR A 503 -22.60 3.77 -3.17
CA THR A 503 -22.14 3.76 -1.79
C THR A 503 -23.26 3.88 -0.76
N ASP A 504 -23.34 2.87 0.12
CA ASP A 504 -24.02 2.92 1.40
C ASP A 504 -22.95 2.86 2.50
N PHE A 505 -22.79 3.94 3.26
CA PHE A 505 -21.73 4.07 4.26
C PHE A 505 -22.23 3.80 5.68
N PHE A 506 -21.45 3.00 6.40
CA PHE A 506 -21.64 2.58 7.78
C PHE A 506 -22.99 1.90 8.03
N ASN A 507 -23.56 1.26 6.99
CA ASN A 507 -24.85 0.58 7.06
C ASN A 507 -24.75 -0.72 7.90
N ILE A 508 -25.83 -1.05 8.61
CA ILE A 508 -26.02 -2.23 9.47
C ILE A 508 -26.36 -3.48 8.63
N GLU A 509 -26.97 -3.30 7.46
CA GLU A 509 -27.50 -4.41 6.63
C GLU A 509 -26.40 -5.38 6.13
N ASN A 510 -25.13 -5.00 6.19
CA ASN A 510 -23.98 -5.81 5.78
C ASN A 510 -23.14 -6.35 6.95
N LEU A 511 -23.58 -6.21 8.21
CA LEU A 511 -22.82 -6.67 9.38
C LEU A 511 -22.76 -8.19 9.55
N ASP A 512 -23.63 -8.94 8.86
CA ASP A 512 -23.61 -10.41 8.86
C ASP A 512 -22.47 -10.98 7.99
N GLN A 513 -21.76 -10.14 7.24
CA GLN A 513 -20.57 -10.53 6.50
C GLN A 513 -19.36 -10.64 7.45
N ASN A 514 -18.53 -11.66 7.22
CA ASN A 514 -17.34 -11.93 8.04
C ASN A 514 -16.32 -10.77 8.06
N PHE A 515 -16.39 -9.85 7.09
CA PHE A 515 -15.52 -8.69 6.94
C PHE A 515 -16.37 -7.44 6.72
N ASN A 516 -16.36 -6.52 7.69
CA ASN A 516 -17.08 -5.25 7.62
C ASN A 516 -16.39 -4.21 8.49
N TRP A 517 -16.74 -2.93 8.31
CA TRP A 517 -16.14 -1.80 9.04
C TRP A 517 -16.20 -1.92 10.56
N ARG A 518 -17.18 -2.66 11.11
CA ARG A 518 -17.36 -2.80 12.55
C ARG A 518 -16.39 -3.78 13.17
N ASN A 519 -15.99 -4.82 12.45
CA ASN A 519 -15.21 -5.92 13.03
C ASN A 519 -13.79 -6.04 12.45
N ASP A 520 -13.49 -5.35 11.34
CA ASP A 520 -12.21 -5.42 10.65
C ASP A 520 -11.58 -4.03 10.45
N LYS A 521 -10.35 -3.85 10.93
CA LYS A 521 -9.62 -2.57 10.89
C LYS A 521 -9.33 -2.11 9.45
N LEU A 522 -9.09 -3.03 8.52
CA LEU A 522 -8.81 -2.69 7.14
C LEU A 522 -10.09 -2.25 6.43
N CYS A 523 -11.21 -2.97 6.60
CA CYS A 523 -12.50 -2.54 6.09
C CYS A 523 -12.90 -1.16 6.63
N PHE A 524 -12.69 -0.94 7.93
CA PHE A 524 -12.91 0.35 8.57
C PHE A 524 -12.13 1.48 7.91
N LYS A 525 -10.82 1.27 7.68
CA LYS A 525 -9.94 2.22 7.01
C LYS A 525 -10.40 2.52 5.58
N ILE A 526 -10.68 1.48 4.80
CA ILE A 526 -11.14 1.61 3.41
C ILE A 526 -12.43 2.42 3.35
N GLU A 527 -13.38 2.14 4.24
CA GLU A 527 -14.67 2.82 4.24
C GLU A 527 -14.55 4.31 4.63
N LEU A 528 -13.70 4.64 5.61
CA LEU A 528 -13.35 6.02 5.93
C LEU A 528 -12.66 6.72 4.75
N GLU A 529 -11.68 6.09 4.12
CA GLU A 529 -10.95 6.67 2.99
C GLU A 529 -11.90 6.96 1.82
N ILE A 530 -12.76 6.00 1.45
CA ILE A 530 -13.75 6.16 0.39
C ILE A 530 -14.68 7.33 0.71
N LEU A 531 -15.27 7.36 1.91
CA LEU A 531 -16.20 8.44 2.29
C LEU A 531 -15.50 9.80 2.29
N TYR A 532 -14.29 9.88 2.82
CA TYR A 532 -13.49 11.10 2.87
C TYR A 532 -13.28 11.69 1.46
N TRP A 533 -12.77 10.89 0.52
CA TRP A 533 -12.50 11.35 -0.84
C TRP A 533 -13.79 11.67 -1.61
N ALA A 534 -14.84 10.88 -1.41
CA ALA A 534 -16.14 11.11 -2.03
C ALA A 534 -16.77 12.44 -1.59
N LEU A 535 -16.74 12.75 -0.29
CA LEU A 535 -17.22 14.02 0.25
C LEU A 535 -16.37 15.19 -0.24
N LEU A 536 -15.04 15.05 -0.18
CA LEU A 536 -14.11 16.09 -0.63
C LEU A 536 -14.34 16.42 -2.11
N ALA A 537 -14.36 15.42 -2.98
CA ALA A 537 -14.63 15.61 -4.39
C ALA A 537 -16.01 16.24 -4.63
N SER A 538 -17.08 15.67 -4.05
CA SER A 538 -18.44 16.15 -4.28
C SER A 538 -18.67 17.58 -3.78
N SER A 539 -17.97 18.00 -2.71
CA SER A 539 -18.04 19.38 -2.21
C SER A 539 -17.65 20.43 -3.24
N GLN A 540 -16.84 20.06 -4.24
CA GLN A 540 -16.41 20.95 -5.31
C GLN A 540 -17.47 21.08 -6.42
N TYR A 541 -18.49 20.23 -6.44
CA TYR A 541 -19.47 20.12 -7.51
C TYR A 541 -20.88 20.42 -6.97
N THR A 542 -21.10 21.66 -6.56
CA THR A 542 -22.46 22.19 -6.37
C THR A 542 -23.08 22.39 -7.75
N MET A 543 -24.07 21.57 -8.08
CA MET A 543 -24.93 21.77 -9.27
C MET A 543 -26.01 22.81 -8.98
#